data_AF-A0A0Q6R6R2-F1
#
_entry.id   AF-A0A0Q6R6R2-F1
#
_cell.length_a   1.000
_cell.length_b   1.000
_cell.length_c   1.000
_cell.angle_alpha   90.00
_cell.angle_beta   90.00
_cell.angle_gamma   90.00
#
_symmetry.space_group_name_H-M   'P 1'
#
loop_
_entity.id
_entity.type
_entity.pdbx_description
1 polymer ?
#
loop_
_entity_poly.entity_id
_entity_poly.type
_entity_poly.pdbx_seq_one_letter_code
_entity_poly.pdbx_strand_id
1 'polypeptide(L)'
;MDEGSLFFTVVWMIVSLGFVALGIYGLKRPESLVDLFRRTGTPMFGRRVSERMYTASNLRWALIPFIVMGLSFVTIGAVSIATRLG
;
A
#
# COMPACT_ATOMS: atom_id res chain seq x y z
N MET A 1 28.10 6.18 13.75
CA MET A 1 26.94 5.89 12.87
C MET A 1 25.99 5.03 13.67
N ASP A 2 24.73 5.47 13.88
CA ASP A 2 23.74 4.62 14.53
C ASP A 2 23.23 3.58 13.53
N GLU A 3 23.84 2.39 13.57
CA GLU A 3 23.46 1.24 12.73
C GLU A 3 21.97 0.93 12.81
N GLY A 4 21.35 1.12 14.00
CA GLY A 4 19.92 0.96 14.20
C GLY A 4 19.06 1.90 13.36
N SER A 5 19.53 3.13 13.09
CA SER A 5 18.78 4.10 12.28
C SER A 5 18.82 3.77 10.79
N LEU A 6 19.97 3.29 10.29
CA LEU A 6 20.14 2.86 8.90
C LEU A 6 19.35 1.59 8.61
N PHE A 7 19.43 0.61 9.51
CA PHE A 7 18.64 -0.62 9.42
C PHE A 7 17.14 -0.31 9.38
N PHE A 8 16.67 0.57 10.26
CA PHE A 8 15.27 0.99 10.28
C PHE A 8 14.84 1.66 8.97
N THR A 9 15.64 2.58 8.40
CA THR A 9 15.35 3.22 7.11
C THR A 9 15.28 2.20 5.96
N VAL A 10 16.18 1.22 5.93
CA VAL A 10 16.18 0.16 4.90
C VAL A 10 14.94 -0.73 5.03
N VAL A 11 14.61 -1.18 6.25
CA VAL A 11 13.40 -1.99 6.50
C VAL A 11 12.14 -1.21 6.11
N TRP A 12 12.05 0.07 6.49
CA TRP A 12 10.95 0.95 6.08
C TRP A 12 10.81 0.99 4.56
N MET A 13 11.92 1.22 3.83
CA MET A 13 11.90 1.30 2.37
C MET A 13 11.42 -0.01 1.72
N ILE A 14 11.86 -1.16 2.23
CA ILE A 14 11.41 -2.47 1.74
C ILE A 14 9.91 -2.65 1.96
N VAL A 15 9.42 -2.32 3.15
CA VAL A 15 7.97 -2.39 3.48
C VAL A 15 7.18 -1.45 2.55
N SER A 16 7.69 -0.24 2.30
CA SER A 16 7.07 0.73 1.41
C SER A 16 7.01 0.26 -0.04
N LEU A 17 8.07 -0.38 -0.55
CA LEU A 17 8.07 -1.04 -1.85
C LEU A 17 7.04 -2.17 -1.92
N GLY A 18 6.89 -2.94 -0.83
CA GLY A 18 5.85 -3.96 -0.71
C GLY A 18 4.45 -3.38 -0.88
N PHE A 19 4.15 -2.25 -0.23
CA PHE A 19 2.88 -1.54 -0.40
C PHE A 19 2.66 -1.02 -1.83
N VAL A 20 3.70 -0.49 -2.47
CA VAL A 20 3.62 -0.08 -3.89
C VAL A 20 3.30 -1.27 -4.79
N ALA A 21 4.01 -2.39 -4.61
CA ALA A 21 3.81 -3.59 -5.39
C ALA A 21 2.39 -4.16 -5.22
N LEU A 22 1.89 -4.21 -3.98
CA LEU A 22 0.52 -4.61 -3.67
C LEU A 22 -0.52 -3.65 -4.28
N GLY A 23 -0.25 -2.35 -4.21
CA GLY A 23 -1.08 -1.32 -4.84
C GLY A 23 -1.20 -1.52 -6.36
N ILE A 24 -0.07 -1.69 -7.04
CA ILE A 24 -0.01 -1.91 -8.50
C ILE A 24 -0.68 -3.23 -8.86
N TYR A 25 -0.39 -4.31 -8.12
CA TYR A 25 -1.02 -5.60 -8.32
C TYR A 25 -2.55 -5.50 -8.18
N GLY A 26 -3.02 -4.77 -7.16
CA GLY A 26 -4.43 -4.51 -6.94
C GLY A 26 -5.10 -3.71 -8.04
N LEU A 27 -4.40 -2.72 -8.61
CA LEU A 27 -4.90 -1.96 -9.77
C LEU A 27 -5.01 -2.82 -11.04
N LYS A 28 -4.11 -3.81 -11.21
CA LYS A 28 -4.16 -4.76 -12.33
C LYS A 28 -5.30 -5.78 -12.19
N ARG A 29 -5.70 -6.13 -10.97
CA ARG A 29 -6.77 -7.12 -10.69
C ARG A 29 -7.76 -6.61 -9.63
N PRO A 30 -8.49 -5.52 -9.91
CA PRO A 30 -9.37 -4.90 -8.93
C PRO A 30 -10.57 -5.78 -8.58
N GLU A 31 -11.04 -6.60 -9.51
CA GLU A 31 -12.18 -7.51 -9.32
C GLU A 31 -11.89 -8.59 -8.27
N SER A 32 -10.70 -9.22 -8.33
CA SER A 32 -10.30 -10.23 -7.36
C SER A 32 -10.19 -9.66 -5.93
N LEU A 33 -9.72 -8.42 -5.80
CA LEU A 33 -9.69 -7.74 -4.51
C LEU A 33 -11.09 -7.33 -4.04
N VAL A 34 -11.95 -6.87 -4.94
CA VAL A 34 -13.35 -6.57 -4.60
C VAL A 34 -14.05 -7.81 -4.03
N ASP A 35 -13.86 -8.98 -4.65
CA ASP A 35 -14.44 -10.22 -4.14
C ASP A 35 -13.86 -10.63 -2.78
N LEU A 36 -12.55 -10.44 -2.59
CA LEU A 36 -11.89 -10.67 -1.30
C LEU A 36 -12.47 -9.75 -0.22
N PHE A 37 -12.51 -8.44 -0.46
CA PHE A 37 -13.02 -7.46 0.49
C PHE A 37 -14.53 -7.62 0.74
N ARG A 38 -15.31 -8.00 -0.27
CA ARG A 38 -16.71 -8.35 -0.09
C ARG A 38 -16.87 -9.57 0.80
N ARG A 39 -16.12 -10.65 0.57
CA ARG A 39 -16.19 -11.86 1.42
C ARG A 39 -15.79 -11.56 2.86
N THR A 40 -14.72 -10.79 3.07
CA THR A 40 -14.24 -10.43 4.41
C THR A 40 -15.14 -9.40 5.10
N GLY A 41 -15.70 -8.45 4.35
CA GLY A 41 -16.53 -7.36 4.89
C GLY A 41 -18.00 -7.71 5.07
N THR A 42 -18.53 -8.69 4.33
CA THR A 42 -19.93 -9.16 4.46
C THR A 42 -20.29 -9.59 5.88
N PRO A 43 -19.46 -10.37 6.61
CA PRO A 43 -19.77 -10.72 8.00
C PRO A 43 -19.69 -9.53 8.97
N MET A 44 -18.96 -8.45 8.64
CA MET A 44 -18.87 -7.26 9.51
C MET A 44 -20.00 -6.24 9.27
N PHE A 45 -20.31 -5.94 8.01
CA PHE A 45 -21.17 -4.81 7.63
C PHE A 45 -22.48 -5.23 6.94
N GLY A 46 -22.63 -6.53 6.66
CA GLY A 46 -23.76 -7.07 5.92
C GLY A 46 -23.63 -6.90 4.40
N ARG A 47 -24.22 -7.84 3.66
CA ARG A 47 -24.05 -8.00 2.21
C ARG A 47 -24.36 -6.74 1.40
N ARG A 48 -25.45 -6.02 1.72
CA ARG A 48 -25.86 -4.79 1.01
C ARG A 48 -24.83 -3.67 1.14
N VAL A 49 -24.23 -3.50 2.32
CA VAL A 49 -23.23 -2.44 2.55
C VAL A 49 -21.94 -2.81 1.84
N SER A 50 -21.50 -4.06 1.96
CA SER A 50 -20.28 -4.55 1.31
C SER A 50 -20.36 -4.48 -0.22
N GLU A 51 -21.51 -4.80 -0.83
CA GLU A 51 -21.70 -4.71 -2.28
C GLU A 51 -21.65 -3.27 -2.79
N ARG A 52 -22.15 -2.29 -2.02
CA ARG A 52 -22.09 -0.85 -2.36
C ARG A 52 -20.73 -0.22 -2.10
N MET A 53 -20.08 -0.61 -1.01
CA MET A 53 -18.83 0.03 -0.56
C MET A 53 -17.62 -0.49 -1.34
N TYR A 54 -17.53 -1.80 -1.54
CA TYR A 54 -16.45 -2.45 -2.28
C TYR A 54 -16.83 -2.58 -3.75
N THR A 55 -16.64 -1.50 -4.51
CA THR A 55 -16.70 -1.48 -5.97
C THR A 55 -15.29 -1.37 -6.56
N ALA A 56 -15.10 -1.84 -7.80
CA ALA A 56 -13.80 -1.76 -8.46
C ALA A 56 -13.31 -0.30 -8.61
N SER A 57 -14.23 0.65 -8.80
CA SER A 57 -13.92 2.07 -8.85
C SER A 57 -13.41 2.58 -7.50
N ASN A 58 -14.15 2.36 -6.42
CA ASN A 58 -13.74 2.79 -5.07
C ASN A 58 -12.41 2.16 -4.66
N LEU A 59 -12.20 0.89 -5.04
CA LEU A 59 -10.96 0.19 -4.73
C LEU A 59 -9.77 0.78 -5.49
N ARG A 60 -9.94 1.13 -6.78
CA ARG A 60 -8.90 1.85 -7.54
C ARG A 60 -8.55 3.19 -6.89
N TRP A 61 -9.56 3.96 -6.50
CA TRP A 61 -9.37 5.22 -5.79
C TRP A 61 -8.67 5.07 -4.44
N ALA A 62 -8.88 3.97 -3.73
CA ALA A 62 -8.17 3.66 -2.48
C ALA A 62 -6.72 3.19 -2.71
N LEU A 63 -6.44 2.48 -3.80
CA LEU A 63 -5.11 1.94 -4.11
C LEU A 63 -4.13 3.00 -4.66
N ILE A 64 -4.62 3.99 -5.40
CA ILE A 64 -3.81 5.10 -5.93
C ILE A 64 -3.02 5.83 -4.83
N PRO A 65 -3.64 6.35 -3.76
CA PRO A 65 -2.90 7.04 -2.70
C PRO A 65 -1.94 6.11 -1.95
N PHE A 66 -2.24 4.81 -1.87
CA PHE A 66 -1.32 3.80 -1.32
C PHE A 66 -0.01 3.72 -2.11
N ILE A 67 -0.11 3.72 -3.45
CA ILE A 67 1.04 3.72 -4.35
C ILE A 67 1.82 5.04 -4.22
N VAL A 68 1.11 6.18 -4.25
CA VAL A 68 1.73 7.51 -4.18
C VAL A 68 2.48 7.70 -2.86
N MET A 69 1.87 7.33 -1.72
CA MET A 69 2.54 7.40 -0.41
C MET A 69 3.74 6.46 -0.35
N GLY A 70 3.59 5.21 -0.82
CA GLY A 70 4.68 4.24 -0.82
C GLY A 70 5.89 4.71 -1.62
N LEU A 71 5.68 5.25 -2.83
CA LEU A 71 6.75 5.84 -3.64
C LEU A 71 7.40 7.06 -2.97
N SER A 72 6.59 7.91 -2.33
CA SER A 72 7.10 9.07 -1.60
C SER A 72 8.03 8.65 -0.46
N PHE A 73 7.63 7.65 0.32
CA PHE A 73 8.45 7.11 1.41
C PHE A 73 9.73 6.44 0.92
N VAL A 74 9.69 5.71 -0.20
CA VAL A 74 10.89 5.15 -0.82
C VAL A 74 11.86 6.26 -1.24
N THR A 75 11.34 7.32 -1.85
CA THR A 75 12.16 8.47 -2.29
C THR A 75 12.80 9.18 -1.10
N ILE A 76 12.02 9.47 -0.05
CA ILE A 76 12.53 10.10 1.17
C ILE A 76 13.60 9.22 1.85
N GLY A 77 13.36 7.90 1.95
CA GLY A 77 14.33 6.96 2.50
C GLY A 77 15.63 6.93 1.70
N ALA A 78 15.55 6.88 0.37
CA ALA A 78 16.71 6.90 -0.52
C ALA A 78 17.53 8.19 -0.37
N VAL A 79 16.86 9.35 -0.34
CA VAL A 79 17.52 10.65 -0.11
C VAL A 79 18.19 10.68 1.26
N SER A 80 17.51 10.20 2.32
CA SER A 80 18.09 10.19 3.67
C SER A 80 19.32 9.29 3.78
N ILE A 81 19.35 8.16 3.08
CA ILE A 81 20.53 7.29 2.99
C ILE A 81 21.65 8.01 2.23
N ALA A 82 21.35 8.61 1.07
CA ALA A 82 22.34 9.31 0.26
C ALA A 82 23.01 10.47 1.01
N THR A 83 22.24 11.28 1.76
CA THR A 83 22.78 12.39 2.57
C THR A 83 23.57 11.93 3.80
N ARG A 84 23.44 10.67 4.22
CA ARG A 84 24.20 10.09 5.35
C ARG A 84 25.49 9.39 4.91
N LEU A 85 25.58 9.03 3.63
CA LEU A 85 26.72 8.31 3.05
C LEU A 85 27.68 9.23 2.27
N GLY A 86 27.20 10.36 1.76
CA GLY A 86 28.02 11.43 1.17
C GLY A 86 28.47 12.43 2.22
#